data_AF-A0A1Q6TPJ3-F1
#
_entry.id   AF-A0A1Q6TPJ3-F1
#
_cell.length_a   1.000
_cell.length_b   1.000
_cell.length_c   1.000
_cell.angle_alpha   90.00
_cell.angle_beta   90.00
_cell.angle_gamma   90.00
#
_symmetry.space_group_name_H-M   'P 1'
#
loop_
_entity.id
_entity.type
_entity.pdbx_description
1 polymer ?
#
loop_
_entity_poly.entity_id
_entity_poly.type
_entity_poly.pdbx_seq_one_letter_code
_entity_poly.pdbx_strand_id
1 'polypeptide(L)'
;MEAMAKDSSYSSKILGGQNPLSMYCAGVENLDLSNLSSYDQGCNEEFQNAMKGYFEGSATLDEALDQFYKAAEEKYPELSH
;
A
#
# COMPACT_ATOMS: atom_id res chain seq x y z
N MET A 1 1.57 -20.45 5.62
CA MET A 1 1.87 -20.07 4.22
C MET A 1 3.16 -20.73 3.73
N GLU A 2 4.23 -20.72 4.52
CA GLU A 2 5.51 -21.37 4.18
C GLU A 2 5.42 -22.86 3.82
N ALA A 3 4.62 -23.66 4.53
CA ALA A 3 4.44 -25.07 4.19
C ALA A 3 3.87 -25.27 2.78
N MET A 4 2.90 -24.43 2.40
CA MET A 4 2.28 -24.43 1.07
C MET A 4 3.21 -23.83 0.00
N ALA A 5 4.14 -22.95 0.39
CA ALA A 5 5.16 -22.42 -0.52
C ALA A 5 6.18 -23.48 -0.97
N LYS A 6 6.37 -24.53 -0.17
CA LYS A 6 7.24 -25.67 -0.48
C LYS A 6 6.50 -26.85 -1.12
N ASP A 7 5.17 -26.76 -1.20
CA ASP A 7 4.33 -27.80 -1.79
C ASP A 7 4.34 -27.69 -3.32
N SER A 8 4.93 -28.69 -3.97
CA SER A 8 4.98 -28.80 -5.44
C SER A 8 3.65 -29.17 -6.08
N SER A 9 2.67 -29.62 -5.30
CA SER A 9 1.31 -29.95 -5.78
C SER A 9 0.43 -28.71 -5.92
N TYR A 10 0.74 -27.64 -5.18
CA TYR A 10 0.04 -26.38 -5.27
C TYR A 10 0.52 -25.56 -6.48
N SER A 11 -0.41 -25.11 -7.31
CA SER A 11 -0.15 -24.26 -8.47
C SER A 11 -1.29 -23.28 -8.70
N SER A 12 -0.94 -22.03 -9.04
CA SER A 12 -1.91 -21.00 -9.40
C SER A 12 -2.18 -21.05 -10.90
N LYS A 13 -3.40 -21.45 -11.29
CA LYS A 13 -3.82 -21.44 -12.70
C LYS A 13 -3.81 -20.03 -13.31
N ILE A 14 -4.14 -19.02 -12.52
CA ILE A 14 -4.15 -17.61 -12.94
C ILE A 14 -2.74 -17.15 -13.30
N LEU A 15 -1.74 -17.61 -12.54
CA LEU A 15 -0.33 -17.28 -12.74
C LEU A 15 0.41 -18.33 -13.59
N GLY A 16 -0.28 -19.01 -14.51
CA GLY A 16 0.33 -19.95 -15.45
C GLY A 16 0.94 -21.21 -14.81
N GLY A 17 0.42 -21.63 -13.66
CA GLY A 17 0.88 -22.83 -12.93
C GLY A 17 1.97 -22.57 -11.90
N GLN A 18 2.39 -21.32 -11.69
CA GLN A 18 3.38 -20.99 -10.67
C GLN A 18 2.82 -21.10 -9.25
N ASN A 19 3.68 -21.41 -8.28
CA ASN A 19 3.38 -21.27 -6.85
C ASN A 19 3.92 -19.91 -6.35
N PRO A 20 3.08 -18.86 -6.18
CA PRO A 20 3.53 -17.54 -5.76
C PRO A 20 3.79 -17.42 -4.25
N LEU A 21 3.46 -18.45 -3.46
CA LEU A 21 3.46 -18.33 -1.99
C LEU A 21 4.86 -18.12 -1.42
N SER A 22 5.89 -18.65 -2.08
CA SER A 22 7.28 -18.39 -1.70
C SER A 22 7.65 -16.91 -1.84
N MET A 23 7.24 -16.29 -2.95
CA MET A 23 7.40 -14.85 -3.18
C MET A 23 6.63 -14.02 -2.14
N TYR A 24 5.40 -14.42 -1.80
CA TYR A 24 4.62 -13.71 -0.77
C TYR A 24 5.25 -13.83 0.63
N CYS A 25 5.75 -15.02 1.02
CA CYS A 25 6.43 -15.18 2.31
C CYS A 25 7.66 -14.29 2.40
N ALA A 26 8.50 -14.28 1.36
CA ALA A 26 9.69 -13.42 1.31
C ALA A 26 9.34 -11.91 1.37
N GLY A 27 8.20 -11.51 0.79
CA GLY A 27 7.72 -10.13 0.90
C GLY A 27 7.29 -9.77 2.33
N VAL A 28 6.55 -10.66 2.99
CA VAL A 28 6.03 -10.44 4.36
C VAL A 28 7.15 -10.26 5.38
N GLU A 29 8.24 -11.03 5.25
CA GLU A 29 9.40 -10.93 6.16
C GLU A 29 10.09 -9.55 6.14
N ASN A 30 9.90 -8.79 5.06
CA ASN A 30 10.50 -7.46 4.90
C ASN A 30 9.51 -6.31 5.13
N LEU A 31 8.27 -6.60 5.59
CA LEU A 31 7.29 -5.55 5.87
C LEU A 31 7.67 -4.78 7.13
N ASP A 32 7.90 -3.47 6.98
CA ASP A 32 8.01 -2.55 8.11
C ASP A 32 6.61 -2.10 8.52
N LEU A 33 6.21 -2.49 9.73
CA LEU A 33 4.92 -2.17 10.33
C LEU A 33 5.05 -1.15 11.48
N SER A 34 6.23 -0.53 11.65
CA SER A 34 6.49 0.42 12.74
C SER A 34 5.61 1.67 12.71
N ASN A 35 5.07 2.00 11.53
CA ASN A 35 4.21 3.17 11.32
C ASN A 35 2.70 2.85 11.36
N LEU A 36 2.30 1.62 11.71
CA LEU A 36 0.89 1.30 11.96
C LEU A 36 0.35 2.19 13.08
N SER A 37 -0.77 2.84 12.82
CA SER A 37 -1.34 3.83 13.73
C SER A 37 -2.86 3.91 13.64
N SER A 38 -3.48 4.65 14.56
CA SER A 38 -4.90 4.97 14.47
C SER A 38 -5.24 5.86 13.26
N TYR A 39 -4.25 6.46 12.61
CA TYR A 39 -4.44 7.39 11.49
C TYR A 39 -4.51 6.68 10.15
N ASP A 40 -4.07 5.42 10.05
CA ASP A 40 -3.85 4.68 8.79
C ASP A 40 -5.04 4.74 7.85
N GLN A 41 -6.26 4.49 8.36
CA GLN A 41 -7.46 4.52 7.55
C GLN A 41 -7.69 5.92 6.96
N GLY A 42 -7.62 6.95 7.79
CA GLY A 42 -7.86 8.33 7.34
C GLY A 42 -6.79 8.81 6.37
N CYS A 43 -5.51 8.54 6.65
CA CYS A 43 -4.41 8.88 5.74
C CYS A 43 -4.54 8.15 4.39
N ASN A 44 -4.95 6.88 4.38
CA ASN A 44 -5.15 6.13 3.14
C ASN A 44 -6.32 6.68 2.32
N GLU A 45 -7.42 7.10 2.96
CA GLU A 45 -8.55 7.75 2.29
C GLU A 45 -8.12 9.09 1.66
N GLU A 46 -7.42 9.96 2.40
CA GLU A 46 -6.96 11.26 1.87
C GLU A 46 -5.92 11.08 0.75
N PHE A 47 -5.02 10.10 0.89
CA PHE A 47 -4.05 9.78 -0.15
C PHE A 47 -4.73 9.35 -1.45
N GLN A 48 -5.71 8.44 -1.38
CA GLN A 48 -6.45 7.99 -2.56
C GLN A 48 -7.20 9.14 -3.24
N ASN A 49 -7.81 10.04 -2.47
CA ASN A 49 -8.51 11.20 -2.99
C ASN A 49 -7.56 12.17 -3.71
N ALA A 50 -6.43 12.52 -3.09
CA ALA A 50 -5.46 13.45 -3.66
C ALA A 50 -4.76 12.86 -4.91
N MET A 51 -4.37 11.59 -4.85
CA MET A 51 -3.64 10.91 -5.93
C MET A 51 -4.47 10.70 -7.19
N LYS A 52 -5.80 10.81 -7.11
CA LYS A 52 -6.68 10.75 -8.28
C LYS A 52 -6.25 11.76 -9.36
N GLY A 53 -5.93 12.99 -8.98
CA GLY A 53 -5.50 14.03 -9.90
C GLY A 53 -4.21 13.68 -10.64
N TYR A 54 -3.25 13.05 -9.95
CA TYR A 54 -2.02 12.54 -10.55
C TYR A 54 -2.29 11.43 -11.57
N PHE A 55 -3.11 10.44 -11.20
CA PHE A 55 -3.42 9.32 -12.11
C PHE A 55 -4.27 9.73 -13.32
N GLU A 56 -5.13 10.75 -13.17
CA GLU A 56 -5.93 11.31 -14.26
C GLU A 56 -5.16 12.35 -15.10
N GLY A 57 -3.94 12.73 -14.68
CA GLY A 57 -3.09 13.71 -15.39
C GLY A 57 -3.54 15.16 -15.23
N SER A 58 -4.40 15.47 -14.25
CA SER A 58 -4.85 16.83 -13.93
C SER A 58 -4.00 17.52 -12.86
N ALA A 59 -3.09 16.79 -12.22
CA ALA A 59 -2.09 17.30 -11.29
C ALA A 59 -0.74 16.57 -11.48
N THR A 60 0.35 17.23 -11.09
CA THR A 60 1.66 16.58 -10.92
C THR A 60 1.68 15.73 -9.65
N LEU A 61 2.69 14.86 -9.51
CA LEU A 61 2.86 14.06 -8.30
C LEU A 61 3.06 14.96 -7.07
N ASP A 62 3.88 16.00 -7.20
CA ASP A 62 4.17 16.92 -6.09
C ASP A 62 2.92 17.69 -5.65
N GLU A 63 2.09 18.14 -6.60
CA GLU A 63 0.81 18.78 -6.29
C GLU A 63 -0.16 17.84 -5.58
N ALA A 64 -0.24 16.57 -6.01
CA ALA A 64 -1.08 15.57 -5.35
C ALA A 64 -0.57 15.22 -3.93
N LEU A 65 0.75 15.16 -3.73
CA LEU A 65 1.34 14.91 -2.41
C LEU A 65 1.11 16.09 -1.45
N ASP A 66 1.27 17.33 -1.92
CA ASP A 66 0.98 18.53 -1.13
C ASP A 66 -0.50 18.59 -0.72
N GLN A 67 -1.41 18.20 -1.63
CA GLN A 67 -2.83 18.05 -1.31
C GLN A 67 -3.09 16.98 -0.25
N PHE A 68 -2.42 15.83 -0.34
CA PHE A 68 -2.51 14.76 0.66
C PHE A 68 -2.04 15.24 2.03
N TYR A 69 -0.85 15.84 2.13
CA TYR A 69 -0.31 16.28 3.42
C TYR A 69 -1.19 17.34 4.09
N LYS A 70 -1.67 18.32 3.32
CA LYS A 70 -2.64 19.31 3.82
C LYS A 70 -3.90 18.66 4.35
N ALA A 71 -4.50 17.74 3.59
CA ALA A 71 -5.72 17.04 4.02
C ALA A 71 -5.49 16.19 5.27
N ALA A 72 -4.33 15.51 5.38
CA ALA A 72 -3.97 14.71 6.53
C ALA A 72 -3.78 15.57 7.79
N GLU A 73 -3.08 16.71 7.69
CA GLU A 73 -2.89 17.65 8.80
C GLU A 73 -4.17 18.40 9.18
N GLU A 74 -5.05 18.72 8.23
CA GLU A 74 -6.37 19.29 8.53
C GLU A 74 -7.27 18.31 9.29
N LYS A 75 -7.19 17.02 8.94
CA LYS A 75 -7.95 15.95 9.60
C LYS A 75 -7.36 15.58 10.96
N TYR A 76 -6.04 15.61 11.08
CA TYR A 76 -5.26 15.27 12.28
C TYR A 76 -4.25 16.38 12.58
N PRO A 77 -4.67 17.47 13.27
CA PRO A 77 -3.84 18.66 13.49
C PRO A 77 -2.56 18.45 14.31
N GLU A 78 -2.44 17.32 14.98
CA GLU A 78 -1.26 16.89 15.73
C GLU A 78 -0.17 16.27 14.84
N LEU A 79 -0.48 15.94 13.59
CA LEU A 79 0.46 15.38 12.64
C LEU A 79 1.21 16.48 11.88
N SER A 80 2.40 16.15 11.38
CA SER A 80 3.21 16.99 10.51
C SER A 80 4.06 16.14 9.57
N HIS A 81 4.29 16.59 8.33
CA HIS A 81 5.10 15.90 7.32
C HIS A 81 6.54 16.42 7.19
#